data_AF-A0A2E3PRP2-F1
#
_entry.id   AF-A0A2E3PRP2-F1
#
_cell.length_a   1.000
_cell.length_b   1.000
_cell.length_c   1.000
_cell.angle_alpha   90.00
_cell.angle_beta   90.00
_cell.angle_gamma   90.00
#
_symmetry.space_group_name_H-M   'P 1'
#
loop_
_entity.id
_entity.type
_entity.pdbx_description
1 polymer ?
#
loop_
_entity_poly.entity_id
_entity_poly.type
_entity_poly.pdbx_seq_one_letter_code
_entity_poly.pdbx_strand_id
1 'polypeptide(L)' 'MSNFFESPFKGKLLSEQVTNPNIVVGRYSYYSGYYHGHSFDDCARYLMPDRD' A
#
# COMPACT_ATOMS: atom_id res chain seq x y z
N MET A 1 4.26 -16.53 -3.24
CA MET A 1 4.00 -15.13 -2.85
C MET A 1 3.60 -15.13 -1.39
N SER A 2 4.37 -14.44 -0.54
CA SER A 2 3.97 -14.21 0.85
C SER A 2 2.96 -13.07 0.89
N ASN A 3 1.91 -13.20 1.70
CA ASN A 3 0.94 -12.13 1.90
C ASN A 3 1.62 -10.93 2.57
N PHE A 4 1.42 -9.72 2.04
CA PHE A 4 1.93 -8.50 2.66
C PHE A 4 1.32 -8.23 4.04
N PHE A 5 0.15 -8.80 4.33
CA PHE A 5 -0.56 -8.70 5.60
C PHE A 5 -0.49 -10.01 6.39
N GLU A 6 -0.29 -9.89 7.70
CA GLU A 6 -0.22 -11.02 8.64
C GLU A 6 -1.61 -11.66 8.89
N SER A 7 -2.67 -10.86 8.83
CA SER A 7 -4.03 -11.26 9.21
C SER A 7 -5.07 -10.45 8.44
N PRO A 8 -6.27 -11.02 8.16
CA PRO A 8 -7.38 -10.28 7.56
C PRO A 8 -7.92 -9.13 8.43
N PHE A 9 -7.61 -9.14 9.72
CA PHE A 9 -8.11 -8.15 10.69
C PHE A 9 -7.08 -7.09 11.08
N LYS A 10 -5.88 -7.09 10.46
CA LYS A 10 -4.79 -6.18 10.80
C LYS A 10 -4.28 -5.47 9.54
N GLY A 11 -4.75 -4.23 9.35
CA GLY A 11 -4.23 -3.33 8.33
C GLY A 11 -2.86 -2.75 8.67
N LYS A 12 -2.29 -2.02 7.72
CA LYS A 12 -1.03 -1.27 7.88
C LYS A 12 -1.27 0.19 7.54
N LEU A 13 -0.59 1.11 8.22
CA LEU A 13 -0.68 2.53 7.89
C LEU A 13 -0.16 2.77 6.48
N LEU A 14 -0.79 3.68 5.74
CA LEU A 14 -0.32 4.03 4.40
C LEU A 14 1.08 4.66 4.47
N SER A 15 1.33 5.49 5.48
CA SER A 15 2.62 6.14 5.74
C SER A 15 3.77 5.17 6.03
N GLU A 16 3.50 3.90 6.33
CA GLU A 16 4.51 2.87 6.62
C GLU A 16 4.77 1.93 5.45
N GLN A 17 3.95 1.97 4.40
CA GLN A 17 3.99 1.00 3.29
C GLN A 17 4.07 1.61 1.90
N VAL A 18 3.67 2.88 1.73
CA VAL A 18 3.72 3.57 0.45
C VAL A 18 5.17 3.92 0.12
N THR A 19 5.62 3.50 -1.05
CA THR A 19 6.99 3.76 -1.54
C THR A 19 7.02 4.60 -2.81
N ASN A 20 5.93 4.64 -3.57
CA ASN A 20 5.83 5.46 -4.77
C ASN A 20 5.80 6.97 -4.39
N PRO A 21 6.78 7.77 -4.83
CA PRO A 21 6.89 9.19 -4.45
C PRO A 21 5.74 10.06 -4.98
N ASN A 22 4.99 9.57 -5.97
CA ASN A 22 3.82 10.25 -6.53
C ASN A 22 2.53 9.98 -5.74
N ILE A 23 2.58 9.21 -4.64
CA ILE A 23 1.44 8.95 -3.76
C ILE A 23 1.62 9.72 -2.45
N VAL A 24 0.78 10.72 -2.22
CA VAL A 24 0.73 11.49 -0.96
C VAL A 24 -0.41 11.00 -0.09
N VAL A 25 -0.13 10.67 1.18
CA VAL A 25 -1.10 10.09 2.11
C VAL A 25 -1.23 10.89 3.39
N GLY A 26 -2.43 10.91 3.97
CA GLY A 26 -2.71 11.56 5.24
C GLY A 26 -2.32 10.73 6.47
N ARG A 27 -2.22 11.39 7.63
CA ARG A 27 -1.95 10.72 8.91
C ARG A 27 -3.08 9.77 9.31
N TYR A 28 -2.73 8.62 9.88
CA TYR A 28 -3.63 7.56 10.33
C TYR A 28 -4.47 6.86 9.25
N SER A 29 -4.37 7.27 7.97
CA SER A 29 -4.92 6.51 6.86
C SER A 29 -4.24 5.15 6.77
N TYR A 30 -5.02 4.09 6.50
CA TYR A 30 -4.53 2.71 6.48
C TYR A 30 -5.14 1.93 5.32
N TYR A 31 -4.49 0.82 4.96
CA TYR A 31 -5.01 -0.17 4.01
C TYR A 31 -5.01 -1.55 4.67
N SER A 32 -6.10 -2.30 4.49
CA SER A 32 -6.26 -3.70 4.92
C SER A 32 -6.49 -4.58 3.71
N GLY A 33 -5.40 -5.06 3.10
CA GLY A 33 -5.40 -5.74 1.80
C GLY A 33 -5.18 -7.24 1.86
N TYR A 34 -5.37 -7.90 3.01
CA TYR A 34 -5.02 -9.32 3.21
C TYR A 34 -5.54 -10.25 2.10
N TYR A 35 -6.77 -10.05 1.64
CA TYR A 35 -7.36 -10.91 0.60
C TYR A 35 -6.82 -10.65 -0.81
N HIS A 36 -5.98 -9.62 -1.00
CA HIS A 36 -5.33 -9.27 -2.26
C HIS A 36 -3.81 -9.46 -2.23
N GLY A 37 -3.22 -9.61 -1.04
CA GLY A 37 -1.85 -10.07 -0.85
C GLY A 37 -0.74 -9.05 -1.12
N HIS A 38 -1.00 -7.94 -1.82
CA HIS A 38 -0.04 -6.90 -2.16
C HIS A 38 -0.14 -5.65 -1.25
N SER A 39 0.88 -4.80 -1.24
CA SER A 39 0.86 -3.51 -0.52
C SER A 39 -0.03 -2.48 -1.24
N PHE A 40 -0.20 -1.30 -0.66
CA PHE A 40 -1.04 -0.25 -1.25
C PHE A 40 -0.53 0.31 -2.59
N ASP A 41 0.78 0.25 -2.87
CA ASP A 41 1.33 0.82 -4.10
C ASP A 41 0.72 0.18 -5.36
N ASP A 42 0.49 -1.14 -5.32
CA ASP A 42 -0.12 -1.88 -6.43
C ASP A 42 -1.63 -1.58 -6.63
N CYS A 43 -2.28 -0.89 -5.67
CA CYS A 43 -3.62 -0.35 -5.87
C CYS A 43 -3.62 0.82 -6.86
N ALA A 44 -2.54 1.61 -6.90
CA ALA A 44 -2.40 2.76 -7.78
C ALA A 44 -1.92 2.33 -9.17
N ARG A 45 -2.83 1.76 -9.96
CA ARG A 45 -2.50 1.21 -11.27
C ARG A 45 -2.02 2.28 -12.25
N TYR A 46 -0.99 1.93 -13.02
CA TYR A 46 -0.39 2.78 -14.05
C TYR A 46 0.21 4.09 -13.53
N LEU A 47 0.54 4.15 -12.24
CA LEU A 47 1.25 5.27 -11.64
C LEU A 47 2.76 4.98 -11.65
N MET A 48 3.46 5.51 -12.66
CA MET A 48 4.92 5.37 -12.74
C MET A 48 5.59 6.05 -11.53
N PRO A 49 6.51 5.37 -10.82
CA PRO A 49 7.21 5.95 -9.68
C PRO A 49 8.32 6.92 -10.12
N ASP A 50 8.95 6.61 -11.25
CA ASP A 50 9.88 7.44 -12.00
C ASP A 50 9.09 8.32 -12.97
N ARG A 51 9.07 9.61 -12.68
CA ARG A 51 8.43 10.60 -13.55
C ARG A 51 9.54 11.48 -14.13
N ASP A 52 10.28 10.93 -15.09
CA ASP A 52 11.24 11.62 -15.94
C ASP A 52 10.88 11.40 -17.42
#